data_AF-Q173Q0-F1
#
_entry.id   AF-Q173Q0-F1
#
_cell.length_a   1.000
_cell.length_b   1.000
_cell.length_c   1.000
_cell.angle_alpha   90.00
_cell.angle_beta   90.00
_cell.angle_gamma   90.00
#
_symmetry.space_group_name_H-M   'P 1'
#
loop_
_entity.id
_entity.type
_entity.pdbx_description
1 polymer ?
#
loop_
_entity_poly.entity_id
_entity_poly.type
_entity_poly.pdbx_seq_one_letter_code
_entity_poly.pdbx_strand_id
1 'polypeptide(L)'
;MRLLALFLSVAVAVAVALPIEELGPESVPFEEYGQEHIPNEEIGEEFIPNEDEGIEHIPYEDEGIEHMPVEQSPWSLVPDGNGHLHLVNTDPYNLAGQEEPEAYFNADTQTIFRLFTRANRNTNGHVIQLGNAGSLGSFWNGGRQTRLIIHGWNNNGGSPVNTQIRNAYLDRGDFNVITVDWGAGAQNPNYLTARNHINAVGATVARFVDFLNQSGGMSFNNVYITGHSLGGHTAGIAGKRVTRGRLHSVIALDPALPLFSINAPNERVAPTDANYVEVIHTNAGLLGFDLPIGQADFYPNGGRSQPGCGVDVAGTCAHSRAWEFFAESVRTGRFNSVRCANYDQILNNNCVSSGPNRNMGGEPSNIGIASGVYHLTTNAGSPFARG
;
A
#
# COMPACT_ATOMS: atom_id res chain seq x y z
N MET A 1 25.97 -29.92 57.39
CA MET A 1 25.05 -30.99 57.82
C MET A 1 23.67 -30.35 57.84
N ARG A 2 22.70 -30.60 56.96
CA ARG A 2 22.42 -31.67 56.00
C ARG A 2 21.57 -31.07 54.86
N LEU A 3 21.75 -31.65 53.67
CA LEU A 3 20.86 -31.92 52.51
C LEU A 3 19.63 -31.02 52.25
N LEU A 4 19.49 -30.36 51.08
CA LEU A 4 19.18 -30.85 49.70
C LEU A 4 17.83 -31.56 49.53
N ALA A 5 16.93 -30.93 48.74
CA ALA A 5 15.91 -31.47 47.81
C ALA A 5 14.73 -30.46 47.74
N LEU A 6 14.64 -29.55 46.77
CA LEU A 6 14.15 -29.74 45.39
C LEU A 6 12.93 -30.67 45.30
N PHE A 7 11.73 -30.07 45.12
CA PHE A 7 10.63 -30.74 44.46
C PHE A 7 10.14 -29.88 43.29
N LEU A 8 10.36 -30.47 42.12
CA LEU A 8 9.93 -30.07 40.79
C LEU A 8 8.47 -30.53 40.65
N SER A 9 7.51 -29.62 40.54
CA SER A 9 6.14 -29.96 40.15
C SER A 9 6.05 -30.07 38.63
N VAL A 10 6.29 -31.28 38.13
CA VAL A 10 5.97 -31.72 36.78
C VAL A 10 4.48 -32.02 36.72
N ALA A 11 3.73 -31.24 35.94
CA ALA A 11 2.37 -31.62 35.55
C ALA A 11 2.47 -32.70 34.46
N VAL A 12 2.30 -33.96 34.88
CA VAL A 12 2.05 -35.08 33.96
C VAL A 12 0.59 -35.02 33.55
N ALA A 13 0.32 -34.63 32.30
CA ALA A 13 -0.99 -34.84 31.69
C ALA A 13 -1.15 -36.34 31.42
N VAL A 14 -2.01 -36.99 32.18
CA VAL A 14 -2.46 -38.36 31.94
C VAL A 14 -3.37 -38.34 30.71
N ALA A 15 -2.90 -38.88 29.59
CA ALA A 15 -3.74 -39.22 28.46
C ALA A 15 -4.58 -40.44 28.84
N VAL A 16 -5.85 -40.21 29.16
CA VAL A 16 -6.85 -41.29 29.29
C VAL A 16 -7.34 -41.59 27.88
N ALA A 17 -6.99 -42.78 27.37
CA ALA A 17 -7.57 -43.33 26.16
C ALA A 17 -9.03 -43.70 26.44
N LEU A 18 -9.96 -43.03 25.77
CA LEU A 18 -11.37 -43.42 25.71
C LEU A 18 -11.58 -44.35 24.51
N PRO A 19 -12.42 -45.39 24.63
CA PRO A 19 -12.64 -46.35 23.55
C PRO A 19 -13.39 -45.70 22.39
N ILE A 20 -12.95 -46.05 21.17
CA ILE A 20 -13.61 -45.71 19.91
C ILE A 20 -14.80 -46.66 19.75
N GLU A 21 -16.02 -46.15 19.85
CA GLU A 21 -17.21 -46.84 19.37
C GLU A 21 -17.33 -46.63 17.85
N GLU A 22 -17.39 -47.73 17.09
CA GLU A 22 -17.77 -47.74 15.68
C GLU A 22 -19.25 -47.33 15.56
N LEU A 23 -19.51 -46.16 14.97
CA LEU A 23 -20.84 -45.79 14.51
C LEU A 23 -20.96 -46.18 13.02
N GLY A 24 -21.81 -47.17 12.76
CA GLY A 24 -22.23 -47.59 11.41
C GLY A 24 -23.05 -46.51 10.70
N PRO A 25 -23.31 -46.66 9.39
CA PRO A 25 -23.95 -45.63 8.58
C PRO A 25 -25.43 -45.48 8.95
N GLU A 26 -25.79 -44.31 9.47
CA GLU A 26 -27.18 -43.91 9.71
C GLU A 26 -27.78 -43.35 8.41
N SER A 27 -28.87 -43.95 7.95
CA SER A 27 -29.61 -43.58 6.74
C SER A 27 -30.46 -42.33 6.96
N VAL A 28 -30.22 -41.29 6.16
CA VAL A 28 -31.05 -40.08 6.09
C VAL A 28 -32.27 -40.34 5.18
N PRO A 29 -33.51 -40.01 5.57
CA PRO A 29 -34.65 -40.09 4.66
C PRO A 29 -34.60 -38.92 3.65
N PHE A 30 -34.92 -39.26 2.41
CA PHE A 30 -35.02 -38.36 1.26
C PHE A 30 -36.33 -37.57 1.34
N GLU A 31 -36.29 -36.24 1.37
CA GLU A 31 -37.48 -35.39 1.16
C GLU A 31 -37.72 -35.19 -0.34
N GLU A 32 -38.93 -35.49 -0.77
CA GLU A 32 -39.43 -35.46 -2.13
C GLU A 32 -39.86 -34.02 -2.50
N TYR A 33 -39.23 -33.43 -3.52
CA TYR A 33 -39.66 -32.13 -4.05
C TYR A 33 -40.99 -32.28 -4.79
N GLY A 34 -42.02 -31.64 -4.25
CA GLY A 34 -43.34 -31.50 -4.88
C GLY A 34 -43.27 -30.68 -6.18
N GLN A 35 -43.96 -31.18 -7.19
CA GLN A 35 -44.04 -30.65 -8.54
C GLN A 35 -45.22 -29.67 -8.64
N GLU A 36 -44.95 -28.36 -8.78
CA GLU A 36 -46.01 -27.38 -9.07
C GLU A 36 -46.49 -27.50 -10.53
N HIS A 37 -47.81 -27.53 -10.68
CA HIS A 37 -48.55 -27.63 -11.93
C HIS A 37 -48.46 -26.34 -12.76
N ILE A 38 -48.17 -26.48 -14.06
CA ILE A 38 -48.36 -25.45 -15.08
C ILE A 38 -49.72 -25.73 -15.77
N PRO A 39 -50.68 -24.80 -15.80
CA PRO A 39 -51.86 -24.94 -16.65
C PRO A 39 -51.51 -24.55 -18.10
N ASN A 40 -51.91 -25.41 -19.04
CA ASN A 40 -51.74 -25.26 -20.49
C ASN A 40 -52.52 -24.08 -21.07
N GLU A 41 -51.92 -23.38 -22.03
CA GLU A 41 -52.60 -22.54 -23.01
C GLU A 41 -53.49 -23.41 -23.93
N GLU A 42 -54.73 -22.98 -24.12
CA GLU A 42 -55.62 -23.49 -25.17
C GLU A 42 -55.72 -22.45 -26.28
N ILE A 43 -55.29 -22.87 -27.47
CA ILE A 43 -55.36 -22.14 -28.74
C ILE A 43 -56.79 -22.24 -29.29
N GLY A 44 -57.42 -21.10 -29.58
CA GLY A 44 -58.69 -21.02 -30.31
C GLY A 44 -58.55 -20.05 -31.49
N GLU A 45 -58.68 -20.59 -32.70
CA GLU A 45 -58.57 -19.88 -33.97
C GLU A 45 -59.84 -19.08 -34.34
N GLU A 46 -59.57 -17.87 -34.83
CA GLU A 46 -60.13 -17.17 -36.00
C GLU A 46 -61.63 -16.83 -36.10
N PHE A 47 -61.90 -15.51 -36.16
CA PHE A 47 -63.01 -14.95 -36.92
C PHE A 47 -62.55 -13.64 -37.57
N ILE A 48 -62.45 -13.63 -38.90
CA ILE A 48 -62.25 -12.43 -39.72
C ILE A 48 -63.61 -12.03 -40.33
N PRO A 49 -64.01 -10.75 -40.20
CA PRO A 49 -64.77 -10.09 -41.24
C PRO A 49 -64.04 -8.85 -41.78
N ASN A 50 -64.10 -8.72 -43.10
CA ASN A 50 -63.50 -7.70 -43.93
C ASN A 50 -64.28 -6.36 -43.92
N GLU A 51 -63.54 -5.35 -44.41
CA GLU A 51 -63.95 -4.15 -45.17
C GLU A 51 -64.27 -2.83 -44.42
N ASP A 52 -63.36 -1.88 -44.68
CA ASP A 52 -63.60 -0.55 -45.27
C ASP A 52 -63.22 0.72 -44.47
N GLU A 53 -62.80 1.69 -45.28
CA GLU A 53 -61.98 2.87 -45.08
C GLU A 53 -62.32 3.80 -43.89
N GLY A 54 -61.27 4.27 -43.23
CA GLY A 54 -61.31 5.46 -42.37
C GLY A 54 -59.91 5.85 -41.88
N ILE A 55 -59.36 6.95 -42.41
CA ILE A 55 -58.15 7.57 -41.87
C ILE A 55 -58.53 8.27 -40.57
N GLU A 56 -57.97 7.84 -39.43
CA GLU A 56 -58.05 8.58 -38.17
C GLU A 56 -56.66 8.76 -37.57
N HIS A 57 -56.38 9.99 -37.14
CA HIS A 57 -55.08 10.50 -36.73
C HIS A 57 -54.48 9.75 -35.52
N ILE A 58 -53.20 9.37 -35.62
CA ILE A 58 -52.40 8.89 -34.48
C ILE A 58 -51.76 10.10 -33.78
N PRO A 59 -52.09 10.42 -32.52
CA PRO A 59 -51.28 11.30 -31.71
C PRO A 59 -50.08 10.52 -31.15
N TYR A 60 -48.89 11.11 -31.25
CA TYR A 60 -47.67 10.59 -30.63
C TYR A 60 -47.80 10.62 -29.10
N GLU A 61 -47.67 9.47 -28.45
CA GLU A 61 -47.41 9.39 -27.01
C GLU A 61 -45.90 9.39 -26.76
N ASP A 62 -45.49 10.35 -25.93
CA ASP A 62 -44.13 10.63 -25.50
C ASP A 62 -43.71 9.57 -24.47
N GLU A 63 -42.61 8.85 -24.71
CA GLU A 63 -42.05 7.93 -23.71
C GLU A 63 -41.48 8.76 -22.56
N GLY A 64 -42.19 8.72 -21.42
CA GLY A 64 -41.75 9.33 -20.17
C GLY A 64 -40.44 8.71 -19.69
N ILE A 65 -39.33 9.41 -19.93
CA ILE A 65 -38.07 9.19 -19.22
C ILE A 65 -38.31 9.60 -17.77
N GLU A 66 -38.28 8.61 -16.86
CA GLU A 66 -38.23 8.86 -15.43
C GLU A 66 -36.88 9.52 -15.10
N HIS A 67 -36.87 10.86 -15.09
CA HIS A 67 -35.71 11.63 -14.66
C HIS A 67 -35.49 11.40 -13.16
N MET A 68 -34.51 10.57 -12.81
CA MET A 68 -33.87 10.69 -11.49
C MET A 68 -33.38 12.14 -11.35
N PRO A 69 -33.76 12.88 -10.29
CA PRO A 69 -33.21 14.22 -10.11
C PRO A 69 -31.71 14.08 -9.91
N VAL A 70 -30.94 14.63 -10.85
CA VAL A 70 -29.54 14.96 -10.61
C VAL A 70 -29.58 15.99 -9.49
N GLU A 71 -29.20 15.61 -8.27
CA GLU A 71 -28.88 16.60 -7.25
C GLU A 71 -27.81 17.51 -7.84
N GLN A 72 -28.22 18.73 -8.22
CA GLN A 72 -27.28 19.74 -8.65
C GLN A 72 -26.42 20.07 -7.43
N SER A 73 -25.14 19.71 -7.49
CA SER A 73 -24.19 20.06 -6.44
C SER A 73 -24.30 21.56 -6.17
N PRO A 74 -24.44 22.00 -4.90
CA PRO A 74 -24.58 23.41 -4.57
C PRO A 74 -23.29 24.20 -4.82
N TRP A 75 -22.22 23.53 -5.28
CA TRP A 75 -20.89 24.11 -5.47
C TRP A 75 -20.67 24.56 -6.90
N SER A 76 -20.36 25.85 -7.06
CA SER A 76 -20.05 26.47 -8.36
C SER A 76 -18.65 27.08 -8.37
N LEU A 77 -17.94 26.97 -9.50
CA LEU A 77 -16.67 27.65 -9.70
C LEU A 77 -16.92 29.11 -10.10
N VAL A 78 -16.49 30.05 -9.25
CA VAL A 78 -16.66 31.50 -9.42
C VAL A 78 -15.29 32.16 -9.58
N PRO A 79 -15.00 32.87 -10.68
CA PRO A 79 -13.74 33.59 -10.84
C PRO A 79 -13.65 34.80 -9.91
N ASP A 80 -12.48 35.04 -9.32
CA ASP A 80 -12.15 36.30 -8.65
C ASP A 80 -11.75 37.41 -9.63
N GLY A 81 -11.44 38.59 -9.10
CA GLY A 81 -11.00 39.75 -9.89
C GLY A 81 -9.68 39.58 -10.65
N ASN A 82 -8.94 38.49 -10.40
CA ASN A 82 -7.73 38.10 -11.12
C ASN A 82 -7.96 36.91 -12.06
N GLY A 83 -9.19 36.39 -12.15
CA GLY A 83 -9.56 35.25 -12.99
C GLY A 83 -9.27 33.88 -12.37
N HIS A 84 -8.92 33.80 -11.07
CA HIS A 84 -8.78 32.50 -10.39
C HIS A 84 -10.15 31.97 -10.00
N LEU A 85 -10.43 30.70 -10.31
CA LEU A 85 -11.69 30.05 -9.96
C LEU A 85 -11.68 29.62 -8.49
N HIS A 86 -12.71 30.01 -7.76
CA HIS A 86 -12.99 29.61 -6.38
C HIS A 86 -14.24 28.76 -6.35
N LEU A 87 -14.20 27.63 -5.64
CA LEU A 87 -15.37 26.79 -5.43
C LEU A 87 -16.23 27.42 -4.32
N VAL A 88 -17.43 27.86 -4.67
CA VAL A 88 -18.32 28.60 -3.77
C VAL A 88 -19.62 27.82 -3.61
N ASN A 89 -20.06 27.67 -2.36
CA ASN A 89 -21.39 27.17 -2.09
C ASN A 89 -22.41 28.22 -2.48
N THR A 90 -23.29 27.88 -3.41
CA THR A 90 -24.35 28.74 -3.91
C THR A 90 -25.69 28.48 -3.22
N ASP A 91 -25.78 27.47 -2.35
CA ASP A 91 -26.95 27.20 -1.52
C ASP A 91 -26.98 28.17 -0.33
N PRO A 92 -27.97 29.10 -0.28
CA PRO A 92 -28.09 30.06 0.81
C PRO A 92 -28.50 29.44 2.15
N TYR A 93 -28.85 28.14 2.18
CA TYR A 93 -29.26 27.40 3.38
C TYR A 93 -28.16 26.47 3.92
N ASN A 94 -27.01 26.35 3.23
CA ASN A 94 -25.89 25.57 3.73
C ASN A 94 -25.17 26.36 4.85
N LEU A 95 -25.36 25.92 6.09
CA LEU A 95 -24.70 26.47 7.27
C LEU A 95 -23.26 25.96 7.34
N ALA A 96 -22.30 26.86 7.54
CA ALA A 96 -20.86 26.57 7.59
C ALA A 96 -20.54 25.28 8.37
N GLY A 97 -20.03 24.26 7.67
CA GLY A 97 -19.56 23.00 8.26
C GLY A 97 -20.23 21.72 7.75
N GLN A 98 -21.20 21.77 6.83
CA GLN A 98 -21.70 20.57 6.15
C GLN A 98 -21.45 20.66 4.64
N GLU A 99 -20.73 19.67 4.11
CA GLU A 99 -20.42 19.50 2.68
C GLU A 99 -19.52 20.56 2.02
N GLU A 100 -18.60 21.19 2.76
CA GLU A 100 -17.45 21.85 2.12
C GLU A 100 -16.67 20.81 1.29
N PRO A 101 -16.52 20.96 -0.04
CA PRO A 101 -15.75 20.06 -0.87
C PRO A 101 -14.35 20.13 -0.34
N GLU A 102 -13.78 18.96 -0.01
CA GLU A 102 -12.39 18.89 0.38
C GLU A 102 -11.55 19.63 -0.67
N ALA A 103 -10.74 20.59 -0.23
CA ALA A 103 -9.90 21.36 -1.12
C ALA A 103 -9.13 20.40 -2.03
N TYR A 104 -9.27 20.58 -3.36
CA TYR A 104 -8.66 19.70 -4.34
C TYR A 104 -7.16 19.55 -4.08
N PHE A 105 -6.73 18.33 -3.76
CA PHE A 105 -5.33 18.04 -3.53
C PHE A 105 -4.53 18.14 -4.84
N ASN A 106 -3.61 19.10 -4.91
CA ASN A 106 -2.68 19.25 -6.01
C ASN A 106 -1.30 18.68 -5.59
N ALA A 107 -0.98 17.50 -6.11
CA ALA A 107 0.26 16.82 -5.79
C ALA A 107 1.52 17.65 -6.10
N ASP A 108 1.52 18.49 -7.15
CA ASP A 108 2.71 19.26 -7.56
C ASP A 108 3.05 20.40 -6.60
N THR A 109 2.05 21.02 -5.99
CA THR A 109 2.25 22.16 -5.09
C THR A 109 2.17 21.77 -3.62
N GLN A 110 1.52 20.65 -3.29
CA GLN A 110 1.29 20.20 -1.92
C GLN A 110 2.10 18.98 -1.51
N THR A 111 2.89 18.39 -2.41
CA THR A 111 3.97 17.44 -2.04
C THR A 111 5.25 18.20 -1.74
N ILE A 112 5.77 18.06 -0.53
CA ILE A 112 6.95 18.79 -0.05
C ILE A 112 8.15 17.85 0.01
N PHE A 113 9.23 18.22 -0.69
CA PHE A 113 10.50 17.48 -0.70
C PHE A 113 11.49 18.09 0.29
N ARG A 114 11.77 17.41 1.40
CA ARG A 114 12.69 17.89 2.44
C ARG A 114 13.99 17.11 2.44
N LEU A 115 15.08 17.78 2.09
CA LEU A 115 16.45 17.26 2.12
C LEU A 115 17.03 17.31 3.54
N PHE A 116 17.52 16.16 3.96
CA PHE A 116 18.34 15.96 5.14
C PHE A 116 19.69 15.34 4.74
N THR A 117 20.72 15.78 5.43
CA THR A 117 22.08 15.29 5.40
C THR A 117 22.58 15.25 6.84
N ARG A 118 23.78 14.71 7.09
CA ARG A 118 24.37 14.77 8.43
C ARG A 118 24.51 16.21 8.96
N ALA A 119 24.73 17.18 8.06
CA ALA A 119 24.95 18.58 8.43
C ALA A 119 23.68 19.31 8.92
N ASN A 120 22.49 18.89 8.49
CA ASN A 120 21.21 19.49 8.89
C ASN A 120 20.24 18.47 9.52
N ARG A 121 20.76 17.39 10.11
CA ARG A 121 19.95 16.27 10.63
C ARG A 121 18.93 16.66 11.72
N ASN A 122 19.22 17.72 12.48
CA ASN A 122 18.42 18.17 13.63
C ASN A 122 17.59 19.43 13.32
N THR A 123 17.36 19.74 12.04
CA THR A 123 16.52 20.87 11.62
C THR A 123 15.19 20.38 11.04
N ASN A 124 14.36 21.29 10.53
CA ASN A 124 13.13 20.95 9.79
C ASN A 124 13.41 20.44 8.36
N GLY A 125 14.67 20.22 7.98
CA GLY A 125 15.08 19.86 6.64
C GLY A 125 15.14 21.06 5.69
N HIS A 126 15.91 20.94 4.62
CA HIS A 126 15.99 21.94 3.56
C HIS A 126 14.98 21.62 2.47
N VAL A 127 14.06 22.54 2.15
CA VAL A 127 13.03 22.29 1.14
C VAL A 127 13.62 22.51 -0.26
N ILE A 128 13.52 21.47 -1.10
CA ILE A 128 13.82 21.58 -2.53
C ILE A 128 12.49 21.72 -3.26
N GLN A 129 12.34 22.80 -4.03
CA GLN A 129 11.17 23.09 -4.84
C GLN A 129 11.31 22.44 -6.22
N LEU A 130 10.33 21.65 -6.62
CA LEU A 130 10.27 21.04 -7.94
C LEU A 130 10.37 22.11 -9.03
N GLY A 131 11.31 21.93 -9.97
CA GLY A 131 11.49 22.84 -11.11
C GLY A 131 12.31 24.10 -10.80
N ASN A 132 12.74 24.31 -9.55
CA ASN A 132 13.56 25.47 -9.18
C ASN A 132 14.98 25.03 -8.80
N ALA A 133 15.92 25.08 -9.75
CA ALA A 133 17.33 24.71 -9.51
C ALA A 133 18.00 25.52 -8.38
N GLY A 134 17.60 26.78 -8.17
CA GLY A 134 18.10 27.61 -7.07
C GLY A 134 17.71 27.08 -5.68
N SER A 135 16.69 26.23 -5.59
CA SER A 135 16.23 25.64 -4.33
C SER A 135 17.06 24.44 -3.86
N LEU A 136 18.00 23.89 -4.67
CA LEU A 136 18.83 22.76 -4.24
C LEU A 136 19.64 23.08 -2.97
N GLY A 137 20.09 24.34 -2.83
CA GLY A 137 20.79 24.84 -1.64
C GLY A 137 22.16 24.21 -1.40
N SER A 138 22.83 24.63 -0.33
CA SER A 138 24.20 24.20 0.01
C SER A 138 24.29 22.80 0.62
N PHE A 139 23.17 22.23 1.08
CA PHE A 139 23.15 20.88 1.64
C PHE A 139 23.12 19.80 0.56
N TRP A 140 22.66 20.13 -0.66
CA TRP A 140 22.57 19.18 -1.76
C TRP A 140 23.95 18.85 -2.34
N ASN A 141 24.18 17.58 -2.67
CA ASN A 141 25.36 17.14 -3.40
C ASN A 141 25.02 16.01 -4.38
N GLY A 142 25.03 16.30 -5.69
CA GLY A 142 24.70 15.32 -6.74
C GLY A 142 25.62 14.09 -6.81
N GLY A 143 26.84 14.17 -6.26
CA GLY A 143 27.75 13.04 -6.18
C GLY A 143 27.44 12.05 -5.06
N ARG A 144 26.58 12.43 -4.09
CA ARG A 144 26.15 11.53 -3.01
C ARG A 144 25.02 10.63 -3.47
N GLN A 145 24.92 9.48 -2.81
CA GLN A 145 23.77 8.62 -2.99
C GLN A 145 22.50 9.24 -2.41
N THR A 146 21.37 9.04 -3.09
CA THR A 146 20.10 9.69 -2.74
C THR A 146 19.08 8.64 -2.31
N ARG A 147 18.41 8.90 -1.18
CA ARG A 147 17.39 8.05 -0.57
C ARG A 147 16.11 8.86 -0.43
N LEU A 148 15.05 8.49 -1.15
CA LEU A 148 13.73 9.08 -0.98
C LEU A 148 12.92 8.19 -0.04
N ILE A 149 12.16 8.80 0.88
CA ILE A 149 11.29 8.09 1.82
C ILE A 149 9.87 8.62 1.66
N ILE A 150 8.90 7.73 1.42
CA ILE A 150 7.50 8.07 1.17
C ILE A 150 6.63 7.41 2.24
N HIS A 151 5.91 8.22 3.01
CA HIS A 151 4.98 7.72 4.02
C HIS A 151 3.64 7.25 3.43
N GLY A 152 2.82 6.60 4.26
CA GLY A 152 1.49 6.12 3.89
C GLY A 152 0.33 7.04 4.28
N TRP A 153 -0.87 6.43 4.32
CA TRP A 153 -2.11 7.05 4.77
C TRP A 153 -2.02 7.55 6.22
N ASN A 154 -2.66 8.68 6.53
CA ASN A 154 -2.64 9.30 7.86
C ASN A 154 -1.23 9.60 8.43
N ASN A 155 -0.24 9.75 7.56
CA ASN A 155 1.11 10.17 7.93
C ASN A 155 1.49 11.48 7.24
N ASN A 156 2.61 12.06 7.66
CA ASN A 156 3.22 13.25 7.06
C ASN A 156 4.75 13.18 7.16
N GLY A 157 5.44 14.22 6.70
CA GLY A 157 6.91 14.32 6.71
C GLY A 157 7.57 14.12 8.08
N GLY A 158 6.87 14.40 9.19
CA GLY A 158 7.37 14.23 10.55
C GLY A 158 7.10 12.86 11.18
N SER A 159 6.32 11.99 10.52
CA SER A 159 5.91 10.70 11.09
C SER A 159 7.11 9.75 11.33
N PRO A 160 6.98 8.79 12.28
CA PRO A 160 8.04 7.83 12.62
C PRO A 160 8.65 7.08 11.42
N VAL A 161 7.83 6.68 10.45
CA VAL A 161 8.29 6.04 9.20
C VAL A 161 9.38 6.85 8.50
N ASN A 162 9.20 8.17 8.39
CA ASN A 162 10.16 9.05 7.74
C ASN A 162 11.37 9.29 8.64
N THR A 163 11.13 9.64 9.90
CA THR A 163 12.20 10.06 10.81
C THR A 163 13.13 8.91 11.19
N GLN A 164 12.62 7.71 11.42
CA GLN A 164 13.44 6.55 11.80
C GLN A 164 14.27 6.02 10.64
N ILE A 165 13.68 5.89 9.44
CA ILE A 165 14.42 5.48 8.23
C ILE A 165 15.45 6.55 7.86
N ARG A 166 15.09 7.83 7.92
CA ARG A 166 16.03 8.94 7.66
C ARG A 166 17.23 8.84 8.58
N ASN A 167 16.98 8.71 9.89
CA ASN A 167 18.04 8.63 10.87
C ASN A 167 18.91 7.39 10.61
N ALA A 168 18.33 6.25 10.25
CA ALA A 168 19.09 5.03 9.92
C ALA A 168 20.07 5.25 8.76
N TYR A 169 19.63 5.89 7.67
CA TYR A 169 20.53 6.24 6.57
C TYR A 169 21.61 7.23 7.01
N LEU A 170 21.26 8.28 7.73
CA LEU A 170 22.22 9.29 8.20
C LEU A 170 23.23 8.75 9.22
N ASP A 171 22.85 7.75 10.01
CA ASP A 171 23.79 7.04 10.89
C ASP A 171 24.79 6.22 10.04
N ARG A 172 24.32 5.63 8.94
CA ARG A 172 25.10 4.73 8.07
C ARG A 172 26.11 5.42 7.15
N GLY A 173 25.80 6.60 6.61
CA GLY A 173 26.64 7.24 5.60
C GLY A 173 26.28 8.69 5.26
N ASP A 174 27.09 9.29 4.39
CA ASP A 174 26.82 10.63 3.83
C ASP A 174 25.89 10.52 2.62
N PHE A 175 24.59 10.58 2.89
CA PHE A 175 23.53 10.52 1.88
C PHE A 175 22.85 11.88 1.69
N ASN A 176 22.21 12.05 0.54
CA ASN A 176 21.06 12.94 0.41
C ASN A 176 19.82 12.14 0.81
N VAL A 177 19.24 12.41 1.97
CA VAL A 177 18.01 11.75 2.41
C VAL A 177 16.84 12.70 2.25
N ILE A 178 15.89 12.38 1.38
CA ILE A 178 14.76 13.24 1.06
C ILE A 178 13.48 12.59 1.58
N THR A 179 12.79 13.28 2.47
CA THR A 179 11.43 12.91 2.85
C THR A 179 10.46 13.51 1.85
N VAL A 180 9.60 12.66 1.27
CA VAL A 180 8.49 13.05 0.41
C VAL A 180 7.25 13.17 1.29
N ASP A 181 6.89 14.40 1.62
CA ASP A 181 5.74 14.70 2.47
C ASP A 181 4.54 15.07 1.61
N TRP A 182 3.62 14.12 1.47
CA TRP A 182 2.33 14.32 0.81
C TRP A 182 1.19 14.35 1.85
N GLY A 183 1.50 14.75 3.10
CA GLY A 183 0.56 14.77 4.22
C GLY A 183 -0.75 15.48 3.92
N ALA A 184 -0.72 16.54 3.11
CA ALA A 184 -1.92 17.25 2.66
C ALA A 184 -2.93 16.35 1.92
N GLY A 185 -2.45 15.37 1.15
CA GLY A 185 -3.29 14.38 0.46
C GLY A 185 -3.44 13.05 1.21
N ALA A 186 -2.58 12.79 2.21
CA ALA A 186 -2.54 11.52 2.95
C ALA A 186 -3.35 11.53 4.24
N GLN A 187 -3.44 12.67 4.93
CA GLN A 187 -4.17 12.82 6.19
C GLN A 187 -5.65 13.09 5.92
N ASN A 188 -6.33 12.07 5.43
CA ASN A 188 -7.72 12.13 5.03
C ASN A 188 -8.49 10.99 5.70
N PRO A 189 -9.62 11.22 6.39
CA PRO A 189 -10.40 10.14 7.00
C PRO A 189 -10.95 9.14 5.97
N ASN A 190 -11.13 9.56 4.72
CA ASN A 190 -11.51 8.70 3.61
C ASN A 190 -10.27 8.07 2.95
N TYR A 191 -10.08 6.77 3.18
CA TYR A 191 -9.00 6.00 2.58
C TYR A 191 -9.04 5.99 1.04
N LEU A 192 -10.23 5.92 0.42
CA LEU A 192 -10.37 5.89 -1.04
C LEU A 192 -9.82 7.18 -1.66
N THR A 193 -10.09 8.33 -1.03
CA THR A 193 -9.55 9.64 -1.46
C THR A 193 -8.03 9.64 -1.41
N ALA A 194 -7.44 9.27 -0.28
CA ALA A 194 -5.98 9.20 -0.14
C ALA A 194 -5.34 8.19 -1.11
N ARG A 195 -5.98 7.03 -1.32
CA ARG A 195 -5.56 6.03 -2.31
C ARG A 195 -5.56 6.62 -3.71
N ASN A 196 -6.56 7.39 -4.11
CA ASN A 196 -6.63 7.96 -5.45
C ASN A 196 -5.58 9.05 -5.71
N HIS A 197 -5.07 9.70 -4.67
CA HIS A 197 -3.99 10.69 -4.79
C HIS A 197 -2.64 10.10 -5.18
N ILE A 198 -2.35 8.83 -4.86
CA ILE A 198 -0.99 8.29 -4.99
C ILE A 198 -0.46 8.28 -6.43
N ASN A 199 -1.36 8.19 -7.42
CA ASN A 199 -0.99 8.27 -8.83
C ASN A 199 -0.42 9.65 -9.17
N ALA A 200 -1.05 10.71 -8.68
CA ALA A 200 -0.57 12.08 -8.86
C ALA A 200 0.73 12.29 -8.10
N VAL A 201 0.81 11.87 -6.83
CA VAL A 201 2.02 11.96 -6.00
C VAL A 201 3.19 11.21 -6.65
N GLY A 202 2.99 9.98 -7.13
CA GLY A 202 4.03 9.21 -7.82
C GLY A 202 4.52 9.90 -9.09
N ALA A 203 3.64 10.55 -9.85
CA ALA A 203 4.03 11.40 -11.00
C ALA A 203 4.91 12.59 -10.57
N THR A 204 4.51 13.28 -9.51
CA THR A 204 5.26 14.41 -8.96
C THR A 204 6.63 13.98 -8.45
N VAL A 205 6.72 12.85 -7.75
CA VAL A 205 7.99 12.26 -7.30
C VAL A 205 8.88 11.89 -8.50
N ALA A 206 8.32 11.30 -9.56
CA ALA A 206 9.08 10.99 -10.76
C ALA A 206 9.67 12.24 -11.43
N ARG A 207 8.85 13.29 -11.60
CA ARG A 207 9.31 14.60 -12.09
C ARG A 207 10.40 15.20 -11.21
N PHE A 208 10.26 15.06 -9.89
CA PHE A 208 11.26 15.53 -8.93
C PHE A 208 12.59 14.77 -9.05
N VAL A 209 12.56 13.44 -9.21
CA VAL A 209 13.76 12.63 -9.45
C VAL A 209 14.43 13.03 -10.78
N ASP A 210 13.64 13.20 -11.84
CA ASP A 210 14.13 13.67 -13.14
C ASP A 210 14.78 15.07 -13.04
N PHE A 211 14.17 15.98 -12.27
CA PHE A 211 14.71 17.30 -11.94
C PHE A 211 16.03 17.22 -11.16
N LEU A 212 16.13 16.36 -10.15
CA LEU A 212 17.39 16.16 -9.39
C LEU A 212 18.51 15.59 -10.26
N ASN A 213 18.19 14.73 -11.23
CA ASN A 213 19.17 14.30 -12.23
C ASN A 213 19.61 15.47 -13.13
N GLN A 214 18.65 16.20 -13.71
CA GLN A 214 18.91 17.26 -14.69
C GLN A 214 19.64 18.46 -14.09
N SER A 215 19.16 18.96 -12.94
CA SER A 215 19.65 20.20 -12.31
C SER A 215 20.58 19.92 -11.13
N GLY A 216 20.40 18.78 -10.46
CA GLY A 216 21.17 18.42 -9.27
C GLY A 216 22.40 17.56 -9.55
N GLY A 217 22.58 17.05 -10.78
CA GLY A 217 23.73 16.23 -11.18
C GLY A 217 23.74 14.82 -10.57
N MET A 218 22.62 14.35 -10.03
CA MET A 218 22.48 13.02 -9.43
C MET A 218 22.47 11.91 -10.49
N SER A 219 23.18 10.80 -10.22
CA SER A 219 23.12 9.60 -11.07
C SER A 219 22.00 8.64 -10.63
N PHE A 220 21.27 8.09 -11.59
CA PHE A 220 20.20 7.10 -11.37
C PHE A 220 20.69 5.79 -10.72
N ASN A 221 21.95 5.42 -10.92
CA ASN A 221 22.58 4.27 -10.27
C ASN A 221 22.70 4.43 -8.74
N ASN A 222 22.36 5.59 -8.20
CA ASN A 222 22.49 5.91 -6.78
C ASN A 222 21.16 6.29 -6.13
N VAL A 223 20.02 6.08 -6.80
CA VAL A 223 18.69 6.52 -6.34
C VAL A 223 17.85 5.37 -5.82
N TYR A 224 17.47 5.44 -4.55
CA TYR A 224 16.58 4.49 -3.92
C TYR A 224 15.31 5.22 -3.51
N ILE A 225 14.16 4.60 -3.71
CA ILE A 225 12.89 5.08 -3.18
C ILE A 225 12.33 4.01 -2.24
N THR A 226 12.23 4.35 -0.96
CA THR A 226 11.62 3.50 0.06
C THR A 226 10.23 4.05 0.39
N GLY A 227 9.20 3.22 0.32
CA GLY A 227 7.82 3.65 0.57
C GLY A 227 7.07 2.68 1.48
N HIS A 228 6.27 3.20 2.42
CA HIS A 228 5.45 2.38 3.32
C HIS A 228 3.97 2.49 3.01
N SER A 229 3.21 1.38 3.11
CA SER A 229 1.76 1.38 2.92
C SER A 229 1.38 1.92 1.52
N LEU A 230 0.50 2.92 1.43
CA LEU A 230 0.24 3.69 0.20
C LEU A 230 1.52 4.23 -0.45
N GLY A 231 2.49 4.68 0.37
CA GLY A 231 3.80 5.15 -0.08
C GLY A 231 4.62 4.08 -0.79
N GLY A 232 4.43 2.78 -0.47
CA GLY A 232 5.07 1.67 -1.16
C GLY A 232 4.63 1.57 -2.63
N HIS A 233 3.33 1.76 -2.87
CA HIS A 233 2.79 1.86 -4.22
C HIS A 233 3.21 3.17 -4.90
N THR A 234 3.20 4.30 -4.20
CA THR A 234 3.71 5.58 -4.71
C THR A 234 5.15 5.46 -5.19
N ALA A 235 6.01 4.74 -4.46
CA ALA A 235 7.41 4.49 -4.85
C ALA A 235 7.51 3.71 -6.17
N GLY A 236 6.70 2.66 -6.33
CA GLY A 236 6.62 1.89 -7.57
C GLY A 236 6.09 2.73 -8.75
N ILE A 237 5.01 3.47 -8.54
CA ILE A 237 4.44 4.39 -9.53
C ILE A 237 5.46 5.45 -9.96
N ALA A 238 6.24 6.00 -9.02
CA ALA A 238 7.32 6.92 -9.35
C ALA A 238 8.37 6.25 -10.24
N GLY A 239 8.79 5.03 -9.91
CA GLY A 239 9.73 4.25 -10.73
C GLY A 239 9.27 4.03 -12.17
N LYS A 240 7.98 3.76 -12.38
CA LYS A 240 7.38 3.64 -13.72
C LYS A 240 7.39 4.94 -14.53
N ARG A 241 7.32 6.08 -13.85
CA ARG A 241 7.09 7.40 -14.47
C ARG A 241 8.36 8.23 -14.63
N VAL A 242 9.48 7.81 -14.04
CA VAL A 242 10.79 8.42 -14.29
C VAL A 242 11.14 8.27 -15.77
N THR A 243 11.59 9.36 -16.40
CA THR A 243 11.83 9.38 -17.85
C THR A 243 13.29 9.50 -18.24
N ARG A 244 14.16 9.99 -17.35
CA ARG A 244 15.56 10.29 -17.66
C ARG A 244 16.53 9.15 -17.33
N GLY A 245 16.02 8.04 -16.80
CA GLY A 245 16.82 6.88 -16.41
C GLY A 245 15.98 5.84 -15.68
N ARG A 246 16.65 4.96 -14.94
CA ARG A 246 16.00 3.88 -14.20
C ARG A 246 16.51 3.85 -12.77
N LEU A 247 15.59 3.84 -11.81
CA LEU A 247 15.94 3.83 -10.38
C LEU A 247 16.83 2.63 -10.05
N HIS A 248 17.79 2.83 -9.15
CA HIS A 248 18.61 1.74 -8.64
C HIS A 248 17.74 0.74 -7.87
N SER A 249 16.94 1.21 -6.91
CA SER A 249 16.04 0.32 -6.17
C SER A 249 14.75 0.98 -5.72
N VAL A 250 13.68 0.19 -5.68
CA VAL A 250 12.45 0.50 -4.95
C VAL A 250 12.32 -0.49 -3.82
N ILE A 251 12.09 0.00 -2.60
CA ILE A 251 11.85 -0.83 -1.42
C ILE A 251 10.44 -0.51 -0.90
N ALA A 252 9.51 -1.46 -1.05
CA ALA A 252 8.15 -1.32 -0.58
C ALA A 252 7.97 -2.00 0.78
N LEU A 253 7.59 -1.22 1.78
CA LEU A 253 7.43 -1.63 3.16
C LEU A 253 5.94 -1.83 3.42
N ASP A 254 5.53 -3.09 3.53
CA ASP A 254 4.15 -3.54 3.72
C ASP A 254 3.16 -2.74 2.86
N PRO A 255 3.30 -2.77 1.53
CA PRO A 255 2.48 -1.98 0.61
C PRO A 255 0.99 -2.27 0.84
N ALA A 256 0.12 -1.26 0.74
CA ALA A 256 -1.28 -1.41 1.17
C ALA A 256 -2.08 -2.44 0.34
N LEU A 257 -2.92 -3.25 0.98
CA LEU A 257 -3.82 -4.18 0.28
C LEU A 257 -5.11 -3.52 -0.24
N PRO A 258 -5.86 -2.74 0.57
CA PRO A 258 -7.20 -2.32 0.16
C PRO A 258 -7.16 -1.47 -1.11
N LEU A 259 -8.01 -1.82 -2.08
CA LEU A 259 -8.16 -1.15 -3.38
C LEU A 259 -6.92 -1.26 -4.30
N PHE A 260 -6.10 -2.29 -4.10
CA PHE A 260 -5.05 -2.69 -5.03
C PHE A 260 -5.28 -4.11 -5.52
N SER A 261 -4.99 -4.35 -6.81
CA SER A 261 -5.22 -5.63 -7.46
C SER A 261 -3.91 -6.24 -7.93
N ILE A 262 -3.75 -7.56 -7.76
CA ILE A 262 -2.64 -8.32 -8.32
C ILE A 262 -2.61 -8.20 -9.86
N ASN A 263 -3.77 -8.01 -10.49
CA ASN A 263 -3.90 -7.91 -11.95
C ASN A 263 -3.68 -6.48 -12.49
N ALA A 264 -3.41 -5.50 -11.62
CA ALA A 264 -3.21 -4.10 -12.01
C ALA A 264 -1.80 -3.58 -11.69
N PRO A 265 -0.72 -4.18 -12.24
CA PRO A 265 0.66 -3.81 -11.89
C PRO A 265 0.99 -2.34 -12.20
N ASN A 266 0.27 -1.70 -13.11
CA ASN A 266 0.43 -0.27 -13.44
C ASN A 266 -0.02 0.68 -12.32
N GLU A 267 -0.88 0.21 -11.40
CA GLU A 267 -1.46 1.01 -10.32
C GLU A 267 -0.82 0.75 -8.94
N ARG A 268 0.08 -0.21 -8.84
CA ARG A 268 0.74 -0.62 -7.59
C ARG A 268 2.25 -0.75 -7.80
N VAL A 269 2.98 -1.13 -6.76
CA VAL A 269 4.38 -1.54 -6.91
C VAL A 269 4.46 -2.88 -7.64
N ALA A 270 5.44 -3.03 -8.54
CA ALA A 270 5.67 -4.21 -9.35
C ALA A 270 7.18 -4.45 -9.55
N PRO A 271 7.61 -5.68 -9.93
CA PRO A 271 9.03 -6.04 -10.01
C PRO A 271 9.83 -5.23 -11.06
N THR A 272 9.13 -4.62 -12.02
CA THR A 272 9.72 -3.88 -13.15
C THR A 272 9.91 -2.38 -12.87
N ASP A 273 9.60 -1.89 -11.67
CA ASP A 273 9.58 -0.46 -11.36
C ASP A 273 10.97 0.15 -11.13
N ALA A 274 12.00 -0.68 -10.95
CA ALA A 274 13.39 -0.26 -10.78
C ALA A 274 14.33 -1.37 -11.27
N ASN A 275 15.65 -1.15 -11.19
CA ASN A 275 16.62 -2.22 -11.41
C ASN A 275 16.53 -3.33 -10.35
N TYR A 276 15.97 -3.02 -9.18
CA TYR A 276 15.65 -3.98 -8.13
C TYR A 276 14.44 -3.51 -7.33
N VAL A 277 13.48 -4.40 -7.10
CA VAL A 277 12.30 -4.12 -6.28
C VAL A 277 12.21 -5.13 -5.15
N GLU A 278 12.27 -4.64 -3.92
CA GLU A 278 12.14 -5.44 -2.71
C GLU A 278 10.83 -5.12 -1.99
N VAL A 279 10.15 -6.14 -1.48
CA VAL A 279 8.95 -5.97 -0.68
C VAL A 279 9.14 -6.64 0.68
N ILE A 280 8.80 -5.94 1.76
CA ILE A 280 8.81 -6.48 3.12
C ILE A 280 7.38 -6.55 3.61
N HIS A 281 6.85 -7.76 3.79
CA HIS A 281 5.47 -8.01 4.22
C HIS A 281 5.44 -8.26 5.72
N THR A 282 4.73 -7.43 6.49
CA THR A 282 4.62 -7.59 7.94
C THR A 282 3.18 -7.71 8.44
N ASN A 283 2.21 -7.26 7.65
CA ASN A 283 0.78 -7.41 7.91
C ASN A 283 -0.01 -7.83 6.65
N ALA A 284 0.55 -8.77 5.90
CA ALA A 284 -0.01 -9.36 4.70
C ALA A 284 -1.43 -9.92 4.93
N GLY A 285 -2.35 -9.56 4.04
CA GLY A 285 -3.74 -10.05 4.05
C GLY A 285 -4.68 -9.29 4.98
N LEU A 286 -4.20 -8.24 5.69
CA LEU A 286 -5.02 -7.34 6.48
C LEU A 286 -4.85 -5.89 6.01
N LEU A 287 -3.75 -5.25 6.36
CA LEU A 287 -3.41 -3.90 5.84
C LEU A 287 -2.41 -3.97 4.68
N GLY A 288 -1.49 -4.92 4.72
CA GLY A 288 -0.45 -5.13 3.72
C GLY A 288 -0.88 -6.10 2.63
N PHE A 289 -0.36 -5.88 1.41
CA PHE A 289 -0.56 -6.73 0.25
C PHE A 289 -0.02 -8.13 0.55
N ASP A 290 -0.76 -9.16 0.16
CA ASP A 290 -0.51 -10.53 0.60
C ASP A 290 0.43 -11.31 -0.32
N LEU A 291 0.18 -11.25 -1.64
CA LEU A 291 0.96 -11.98 -2.63
C LEU A 291 2.32 -11.33 -2.90
N PRO A 292 3.32 -12.10 -3.36
CA PRO A 292 4.60 -11.55 -3.78
C PRO A 292 4.40 -10.63 -4.99
N ILE A 293 4.86 -9.39 -4.86
CA ILE A 293 4.73 -8.33 -5.88
C ILE A 293 6.07 -7.63 -6.17
N GLY A 294 7.17 -8.09 -5.57
CA GLY A 294 8.53 -7.63 -5.82
C GLY A 294 9.35 -8.57 -6.70
N GLN A 295 10.61 -8.17 -6.94
CA GLN A 295 11.62 -9.09 -7.46
C GLN A 295 12.09 -10.05 -6.35
N ALA A 296 12.17 -9.53 -5.12
CA ALA A 296 12.32 -10.31 -3.91
C ALA A 296 11.31 -9.86 -2.84
N ASP A 297 10.67 -10.82 -2.18
CA ASP A 297 9.63 -10.57 -1.20
C ASP A 297 9.99 -11.27 0.11
N PHE A 298 10.05 -10.51 1.21
CA PHE A 298 10.48 -10.98 2.52
C PHE A 298 9.29 -11.00 3.48
N TYR A 299 9.08 -12.14 4.15
CA TYR A 299 7.96 -12.40 5.05
C TYR A 299 8.47 -12.70 6.47
N PRO A 300 8.92 -11.69 7.23
CA PRO A 300 9.28 -11.85 8.64
C PRO A 300 8.11 -12.43 9.43
N ASN A 301 8.38 -13.51 10.16
CA ASN A 301 7.42 -14.22 11.01
C ASN A 301 6.18 -14.70 10.24
N GLY A 302 6.36 -15.08 8.97
CA GLY A 302 5.24 -15.47 8.08
C GLY A 302 4.52 -14.28 7.45
N GLY A 303 4.93 -13.05 7.77
CA GLY A 303 4.52 -11.81 7.12
C GLY A 303 3.14 -11.28 7.48
N ARG A 304 2.41 -11.93 8.39
CA ARG A 304 1.04 -11.54 8.78
C ARG A 304 0.96 -10.91 10.17
N SER A 305 1.54 -11.58 11.17
CA SER A 305 1.54 -11.12 12.55
C SER A 305 2.97 -11.07 13.05
N GLN A 306 3.27 -10.07 13.88
CA GLN A 306 4.64 -9.81 14.29
C GLN A 306 4.81 -9.98 15.81
N PRO A 307 5.91 -10.60 16.25
CA PRO A 307 6.25 -10.68 17.67
C PRO A 307 6.23 -9.30 18.34
N GLY A 308 5.66 -9.25 19.54
CA GLY A 308 5.53 -8.02 20.34
C GLY A 308 4.32 -7.15 20.02
N CYS A 309 3.50 -7.48 19.01
CA CYS A 309 2.27 -6.73 18.70
C CYS A 309 1.03 -7.14 19.53
N GLY A 310 1.10 -8.23 20.30
CA GLY A 310 -0.02 -8.68 21.14
C GLY A 310 -1.28 -8.95 20.31
N VAL A 311 -2.43 -8.47 20.79
CA VAL A 311 -3.71 -8.54 20.08
C VAL A 311 -3.84 -7.33 19.15
N ASP A 312 -3.50 -7.52 17.88
CA ASP A 312 -3.43 -6.46 16.86
C ASP A 312 -4.57 -6.56 15.84
N VAL A 313 -5.82 -6.42 16.30
CA VAL A 313 -7.02 -6.58 15.46
C VAL A 313 -7.04 -5.60 14.28
N ALA A 314 -6.59 -4.36 14.51
CA ALA A 314 -6.49 -3.35 13.46
C ALA A 314 -5.24 -3.52 12.59
N GLY A 315 -4.29 -4.37 12.97
CA GLY A 315 -3.05 -4.63 12.23
C GLY A 315 -2.03 -3.49 12.25
N THR A 316 -2.28 -2.42 12.99
CA THR A 316 -1.47 -1.20 12.96
C THR A 316 -0.04 -1.41 13.48
N CYS A 317 0.14 -2.30 14.47
CA CYS A 317 1.46 -2.62 14.99
C CYS A 317 2.24 -3.43 13.96
N ALA A 318 1.67 -4.54 13.47
CA ALA A 318 2.29 -5.39 12.47
C ALA A 318 2.59 -4.61 11.19
N HIS A 319 1.71 -3.70 10.76
CA HIS A 319 1.93 -2.84 9.59
C HIS A 319 3.10 -1.87 9.77
N SER A 320 3.31 -1.39 10.99
CA SER A 320 4.42 -0.48 11.32
C SER A 320 5.78 -1.19 11.39
N ARG A 321 5.79 -2.50 11.70
CA ARG A 321 7.03 -3.30 11.79
C ARG A 321 7.85 -3.28 10.51
N ALA A 322 7.26 -3.11 9.33
CA ALA A 322 8.03 -3.09 8.08
C ALA A 322 9.04 -1.94 8.05
N TRP A 323 8.64 -0.73 8.46
CA TRP A 323 9.57 0.41 8.50
C TRP A 323 10.51 0.37 9.70
N GLU A 324 10.13 -0.26 10.81
CA GLU A 324 11.02 -0.49 11.96
C GLU A 324 12.13 -1.49 11.62
N PHE A 325 11.76 -2.63 11.02
CA PHE A 325 12.71 -3.64 10.58
C PHE A 325 13.64 -3.10 9.50
N PHE A 326 13.10 -2.33 8.55
CA PHE A 326 13.93 -1.71 7.52
C PHE A 326 14.91 -0.67 8.10
N ALA A 327 14.46 0.19 9.01
CA ALA A 327 15.35 1.14 9.67
C ALA A 327 16.45 0.44 10.48
N GLU A 328 16.15 -0.66 11.16
CA GLU A 328 17.16 -1.46 11.87
C GLU A 328 18.10 -2.21 10.91
N SER A 329 17.58 -2.71 9.78
CA SER A 329 18.39 -3.43 8.79
C SER A 329 19.37 -2.51 8.07
N VAL A 330 18.99 -1.27 7.78
CA VAL A 330 19.92 -0.24 7.26
C VAL A 330 21.08 0.03 8.22
N ARG A 331 20.83 0.01 9.54
CA ARG A 331 21.87 0.24 10.55
C ARG A 331 22.80 -0.96 10.74
N THR A 332 22.24 -2.17 10.80
CA THR A 332 22.96 -3.36 11.29
C THR A 332 23.20 -4.43 10.22
N GLY A 333 22.33 -4.55 9.22
CA GLY A 333 22.41 -5.53 8.14
C GLY A 333 22.14 -6.99 8.54
N ARG A 334 21.54 -7.28 9.71
CA ARG A 334 21.49 -8.64 10.31
C ARG A 334 20.13 -9.35 10.27
N PHE A 335 19.30 -9.08 9.27
CA PHE A 335 18.02 -9.77 9.09
C PHE A 335 18.17 -10.97 8.16
N ASN A 336 18.91 -11.99 8.61
CA ASN A 336 19.17 -13.19 7.83
C ASN A 336 17.87 -13.93 7.50
N SER A 337 17.65 -14.21 6.21
CA SER A 337 16.45 -14.88 5.73
C SER A 337 16.77 -16.08 4.86
N VAL A 338 15.88 -17.07 4.89
CA VAL A 338 15.95 -18.30 4.11
C VAL A 338 15.09 -18.16 2.87
N ARG A 339 15.65 -18.46 1.71
CA ARG A 339 14.89 -18.51 0.46
C ARG A 339 13.98 -19.73 0.44
N CYS A 340 12.67 -19.52 0.29
CA CYS A 340 11.70 -20.62 0.17
C CYS A 340 11.45 -20.96 -1.30
N ALA A 341 10.89 -22.14 -1.59
CA ALA A 341 10.61 -22.53 -2.97
C ALA A 341 9.50 -21.67 -3.61
N ASN A 342 8.49 -21.32 -2.82
CA ASN A 342 7.34 -20.51 -3.23
C ASN A 342 6.64 -19.91 -2.00
N TYR A 343 5.66 -19.04 -2.25
CA TYR A 343 4.89 -18.35 -1.22
C TYR A 343 4.04 -19.31 -0.37
N ASP A 344 3.51 -20.38 -0.96
CA ASP A 344 2.71 -21.37 -0.21
C ASP A 344 3.49 -22.00 0.93
N GLN A 345 4.80 -22.17 0.79
CA GLN A 345 5.63 -22.68 1.88
C GLN A 345 5.72 -21.73 3.08
N ILE A 346 5.63 -20.42 2.82
CA ILE A 346 5.61 -19.39 3.87
C ILE A 346 4.28 -19.46 4.62
N LEU A 347 3.16 -19.59 3.89
CA LEU A 347 1.83 -19.73 4.48
C LEU A 347 1.68 -20.98 5.34
N ASN A 348 2.24 -22.10 4.87
CA ASN A 348 2.16 -23.40 5.57
C ASN A 348 3.27 -23.60 6.61
N ASN A 349 4.12 -22.59 6.86
CA ASN A 349 5.23 -22.65 7.81
C ASN A 349 6.17 -23.86 7.58
N ASN A 350 6.44 -24.20 6.32
CA ASN A 350 7.25 -25.35 5.93
C ASN A 350 8.31 -24.98 4.87
N CYS A 351 8.84 -23.76 4.95
CA CYS A 351 9.90 -23.24 4.08
C CYS A 351 11.09 -24.20 4.00
N VAL A 352 11.34 -24.71 2.80
CA VAL A 352 12.54 -25.48 2.47
C VAL A 352 13.49 -24.58 1.71
N SER A 353 14.77 -24.57 2.13
CA SER A 353 15.80 -23.76 1.46
C SER A 353 15.89 -24.14 -0.02
N SER A 354 15.61 -23.17 -0.89
CA SER A 354 15.53 -23.35 -2.35
C SER A 354 16.61 -22.58 -3.11
N GLY A 355 17.58 -22.00 -2.39
CA GLY A 355 18.63 -21.17 -2.96
C GLY A 355 19.35 -20.33 -1.89
N PRO A 356 20.16 -19.36 -2.30
CA PRO A 356 21.04 -18.66 -1.39
C PRO A 356 20.27 -17.69 -0.49
N ASN A 357 20.61 -17.69 0.79
CA ASN A 357 20.04 -16.81 1.80
C ASN A 357 20.39 -15.34 1.54
N ARG A 358 19.51 -14.43 1.94
CA ARG A 358 19.69 -12.98 1.78
C ARG A 358 19.29 -12.25 3.04
N ASN A 359 19.83 -11.06 3.24
CA ASN A 359 19.41 -10.22 4.36
C ASN A 359 18.24 -9.38 3.90
N MET A 360 17.17 -9.34 4.68
CA MET A 360 16.04 -8.45 4.41
C MET A 360 16.47 -6.99 4.60
N GLY A 361 16.12 -6.13 3.65
CA GLY A 361 16.50 -4.72 3.64
C GLY A 361 18.01 -4.51 3.57
N GLY A 362 18.49 -3.49 4.28
CA GLY A 362 19.90 -3.16 4.37
C GLY A 362 20.35 -2.02 3.45
N GLU A 363 21.64 -1.72 3.56
CA GLU A 363 22.35 -0.70 2.79
C GLU A 363 23.79 -1.20 2.53
N PRO A 364 24.13 -1.58 1.27
CA PRO A 364 23.34 -1.43 0.03
C PRO A 364 22.16 -2.42 -0.09
N SER A 365 21.28 -2.22 -1.09
CA SER A 365 20.19 -3.16 -1.39
C SER A 365 20.70 -4.47 -2.00
N ASN A 366 19.81 -5.47 -2.07
CA ASN A 366 20.07 -6.77 -2.67
C ASN A 366 19.98 -6.80 -4.22
N ILE A 367 20.19 -5.67 -4.89
CA ILE A 367 20.18 -5.59 -6.35
C ILE A 367 21.10 -6.65 -6.97
N GLY A 368 20.61 -7.35 -7.98
CA GLY A 368 21.38 -8.36 -8.72
C GLY A 368 21.67 -9.65 -7.95
N ILE A 369 21.32 -9.76 -6.67
CA ILE A 369 21.63 -10.94 -5.85
C ILE A 369 20.39 -11.62 -5.25
N ALA A 370 19.29 -10.90 -4.98
CA ALA A 370 18.06 -11.49 -4.42
C ALA A 370 16.96 -11.60 -5.48
N SER A 371 16.29 -12.75 -5.48
CA SER A 371 15.03 -12.96 -6.19
C SER A 371 14.22 -14.11 -5.58
N GLY A 372 12.90 -14.00 -5.65
CA GLY A 372 11.94 -14.96 -5.07
C GLY A 372 11.50 -14.58 -3.67
N VAL A 373 10.94 -15.54 -2.94
CA VAL A 373 10.36 -15.28 -1.61
C VAL A 373 11.28 -15.78 -0.49
N TYR A 374 11.31 -15.03 0.60
CA TYR A 374 12.20 -15.25 1.74
C TYR A 374 11.42 -15.25 3.05
N HIS A 375 11.77 -16.15 3.95
CA HIS A 375 11.25 -16.23 5.30
C HIS A 375 12.35 -15.94 6.31
N LEU A 376 11.99 -15.27 7.41
CA LEU A 376 12.86 -15.03 8.55
C LEU A 376 12.05 -14.90 9.83
N THR A 377 12.72 -14.98 10.99
CA THR A 377 12.11 -14.70 12.28
C THR A 377 12.78 -13.51 12.95
N THR A 378 12.02 -12.74 13.73
CA THR A 378 12.53 -11.57 14.46
C THR A 378 12.21 -11.66 15.94
N ASN A 379 12.90 -10.88 16.76
CA ASN A 379 12.55 -10.70 18.17
C ASN A 379 11.27 -9.84 18.32
N ALA A 380 10.67 -9.86 19.52
CA ALA A 380 9.49 -9.05 19.84
C ALA A 380 9.77 -7.55 20.05
N GLY A 381 11.04 -7.18 20.23
CA GLY A 381 11.50 -5.82 20.47
C GLY A 381 12.88 -5.60 19.84
N SER A 382 13.27 -4.34 19.69
CA SER A 382 14.60 -3.99 19.15
C SER A 382 15.72 -4.39 20.13
N PRO A 383 16.85 -4.96 19.67
CA PRO A 383 17.12 -5.34 18.29
C PRO A 383 16.23 -6.49 17.81
N PHE A 384 15.50 -6.27 16.71
CA PHE A 384 14.60 -7.24 16.10
C PHE A 384 15.38 -8.32 15.35
N ALA A 385 16.52 -7.96 14.77
CA ALA A 385 17.41 -8.89 14.10
C ALA A 385 17.91 -9.99 15.04
N ARG A 386 17.96 -11.24 14.55
CA ARG A 386 18.41 -12.41 15.34
C ARG A 386 19.83 -12.89 15.01
N GLY A 387 20.57 -12.13 14.20
CA GLY A 387 21.95 -12.43 13.83
C GLY A 387 22.06 -12.93 12.42
#